data_AF-A0A0M8YMG3-F1
#
_entry.id   AF-A0A0M8YMG3-F1
#
_cell.length_a   1.000
_cell.length_b   1.000
_cell.length_c   1.000
_cell.angle_alpha   90.00
_cell.angle_beta   90.00
_cell.angle_gamma   90.00
#
_symmetry.space_group_name_H-M   'P 1'
#
loop_
_entity.id
_entity.type
_entity.pdbx_description
1 polymer ?
#
loop_
_entity_poly.entity_id
_entity_poly.type
_entity_poly.pdbx_seq_one_letter_code
_entity_poly.pdbx_strand_id
1 'polypeptide(L)'
;MDRSEGGSCAESSYGQVHDYLATHPCARLTRALYDASDGTGTARVAVAWVTMPDTVRAAEFKVLVDRHGTGNITELTKDGIRFSGYHYDSLADGTTVVIAQAEQAPGSTLSTNRLKAAATEAITLTP
;
A
#
# COMPACT_ATOMS: atom_id res chain seq x y z
N MET A 1 3.67 -13.97 7.00
CA MET A 1 3.37 -12.52 7.01
C MET A 1 4.68 -11.83 7.27
N ASP A 2 5.14 -11.07 6.28
CA ASP A 2 6.38 -10.31 6.41
C ASP A 2 6.00 -8.87 6.75
N ARG A 3 6.50 -8.36 7.87
CA ARG A 3 6.25 -7.01 8.37
C ARG A 3 7.59 -6.31 8.54
N SER A 4 7.68 -5.07 8.08
CA SER A 4 8.82 -4.18 8.31
C SER A 4 8.33 -2.87 8.90
N GLU A 5 8.93 -2.47 10.01
CA GLU A 5 8.91 -1.07 10.45
C GLU A 5 10.01 -0.33 9.66
N GLY A 6 9.65 0.75 8.98
CA GLY A 6 10.49 1.38 7.97
C GLY A 6 11.40 2.50 8.49
N GLY A 7 12.41 2.83 7.68
CA GLY A 7 13.21 4.07 7.78
C GLY A 7 12.45 5.29 7.25
N SER A 8 13.17 6.32 6.74
CA SER A 8 12.52 7.54 6.23
C SER A 8 11.44 7.23 5.18
N CYS A 9 10.24 7.81 5.35
CA CYS A 9 9.13 7.64 4.40
C CYS A 9 9.51 8.00 2.96
N ALA A 10 10.36 9.01 2.78
CA ALA A 10 10.86 9.39 1.47
C ALA A 10 11.71 8.27 0.84
N GLU A 11 12.64 7.68 1.59
CA GLU A 11 13.50 6.59 1.09
C GLU A 11 12.71 5.32 0.74
N SER A 12 11.56 5.13 1.38
CA SER A 12 10.65 4.00 1.14
C SER A 12 9.51 4.35 0.20
N SER A 13 9.67 5.35 -0.67
CA SER A 13 8.68 5.74 -1.66
C SER A 13 9.31 6.16 -2.98
N TYR A 14 8.47 6.36 -3.99
CA TYR A 14 8.89 6.73 -5.35
C TYR A 14 7.90 7.72 -5.99
N GLY A 15 8.32 8.34 -7.09
CA GLY A 15 7.51 9.33 -7.83
C GLY A 15 7.29 10.63 -7.06
N GLN A 16 6.19 11.32 -7.35
CA GLN A 16 5.79 12.54 -6.64
C GLN A 16 5.48 12.27 -5.15
N VAL A 17 5.08 11.05 -4.81
CA VAL A 17 4.92 10.63 -3.41
C VAL A 17 6.24 10.73 -2.64
N HIS A 18 7.37 10.36 -3.25
CA HIS A 18 8.70 10.57 -2.67
C HIS A 18 8.98 12.05 -2.42
N ASP A 19 8.76 12.90 -3.42
CA ASP A 19 9.01 14.34 -3.32
C ASP A 19 8.17 14.99 -2.20
N TYR A 20 6.90 14.56 -2.09
CA TYR A 20 6.00 15.02 -1.03
C TYR A 20 6.51 14.59 0.35
N LEU A 21 6.90 13.33 0.54
CA LEU A 21 7.37 12.80 1.82
C LEU A 21 8.78 13.30 2.20
N ALA A 22 9.59 13.72 1.23
CA ALA A 22 10.85 14.40 1.48
C ALA A 22 10.63 15.81 2.08
N THR A 23 9.53 16.46 1.71
CA THR A 23 9.16 17.80 2.18
C THR A 23 8.26 17.75 3.43
N HIS A 24 7.47 16.69 3.57
CA HIS A 24 6.53 16.46 4.67
C HIS A 24 6.81 15.08 5.29
N PRO A 25 7.83 14.95 6.15
CA PRO A 25 8.18 13.68 6.74
C PRO A 25 7.02 13.10 7.53
N CYS A 26 6.75 11.81 7.32
CA CYS A 26 5.80 11.07 8.13
C CYS A 26 6.38 10.83 9.54
N ALA A 27 5.51 10.61 10.52
CA ALA A 27 5.88 10.22 11.86
C ALA A 27 6.18 8.72 11.99
N ARG A 28 5.51 7.87 11.19
CA ARG A 28 5.71 6.41 11.21
C ARG A 28 5.39 5.79 9.86
N LEU A 29 6.17 4.77 9.49
CA LEU A 29 5.91 3.89 8.38
C LEU A 29 5.93 2.43 8.84
N THR A 30 4.86 1.71 8.54
CA THR A 30 4.80 0.24 8.64
C THR A 30 4.41 -0.33 7.29
N ARG A 31 5.08 -1.40 6.86
CA ARG A 31 4.72 -2.13 5.65
C ARG A 31 4.55 -3.61 5.95
N ALA A 32 3.63 -4.25 5.25
CA ALA A 32 3.43 -5.69 5.32
C ALA A 32 3.15 -6.28 3.93
N LEU A 33 3.47 -7.57 3.79
CA LEU A 33 3.05 -8.41 2.69
C LEU A 33 2.37 -9.67 3.25
N TYR A 34 1.19 -10.00 2.73
CA TYR A 34 0.48 -11.23 3.08
C TYR A 34 -0.19 -11.89 1.88
N ASP A 35 -0.59 -13.14 2.11
CA ASP A 35 -1.20 -14.01 1.12
C ASP A 35 -2.69 -14.13 1.43
N ALA A 36 -3.54 -13.71 0.49
CA ALA A 36 -4.99 -13.90 0.57
C ALA A 36 -5.40 -14.99 -0.43
N SER A 37 -5.88 -16.14 0.05
CA SER A 37 -6.28 -17.27 -0.80
C SER A 37 -7.77 -17.58 -0.62
N ASP A 38 -8.46 -17.92 -1.70
CA ASP A 38 -9.90 -18.30 -1.68
C ASP A 38 -10.15 -19.74 -2.18
N GLY A 39 -9.10 -20.56 -2.20
CA GLY A 39 -9.15 -21.94 -2.71
C GLY A 39 -9.05 -22.06 -4.22
N THR A 40 -9.26 -20.97 -4.98
CA THR A 40 -9.08 -20.94 -6.44
C THR A 40 -7.75 -20.32 -6.86
N GLY A 41 -7.12 -19.57 -5.96
CA GLY A 41 -5.83 -18.95 -6.18
C GLY A 41 -5.35 -18.15 -4.96
N THR A 42 -4.23 -17.46 -5.13
CA THR A 42 -3.58 -16.66 -4.09
C THR A 42 -3.26 -15.27 -4.62
N ALA A 43 -3.71 -14.25 -3.91
CA ALA A 43 -3.30 -12.88 -4.08
C ALA A 43 -2.13 -12.59 -3.13
N ARG A 44 -1.11 -11.89 -3.62
CA ARG A 44 -0.16 -11.16 -2.78
C ARG A 44 -0.73 -9.79 -2.52
N VAL A 45 -0.82 -9.41 -1.26
CA VAL A 45 -1.37 -8.13 -0.84
C VAL A 45 -0.33 -7.37 -0.06
N ALA A 46 0.13 -6.26 -0.63
CA ALA A 46 1.03 -5.32 0.03
C ALA A 46 0.20 -4.24 0.73
N VAL A 47 0.53 -3.94 1.98
CA VAL A 47 -0.11 -2.87 2.75
C VAL A 47 0.96 -1.96 3.34
N ALA A 48 0.71 -0.65 3.28
CA ALA A 48 1.49 0.37 3.95
C ALA A 48 0.58 1.21 4.85
N TRP A 49 0.99 1.39 6.11
CA TRP A 49 0.41 2.35 7.04
C TRP A 49 1.38 3.51 7.20
N VAL A 50 0.96 4.69 6.78
CA VAL A 50 1.74 5.93 6.81
C VAL A 50 1.09 6.89 7.78
N THR A 51 1.70 7.12 8.93
CA THR A 51 1.22 8.09 9.91
C THR A 51 1.86 9.44 9.63
N MET A 52 1.06 10.42 9.23
CA MET A 52 1.46 11.81 8.99
C MET A 52 1.46 12.63 10.30
N PRO A 53 2.15 13.78 10.35
CA PRO A 53 2.20 14.61 11.57
C PRO A 53 0.83 15.16 12.00
N ASP A 54 -0.08 15.35 11.05
CA ASP A 54 -1.43 15.85 11.29
C ASP A 54 -2.42 15.35 10.21
N THR A 55 -3.70 15.59 10.44
CA THR A 55 -4.79 15.13 9.57
C THR A 55 -4.84 15.86 8.23
N VAL A 56 -4.34 17.10 8.15
CA VAL A 56 -4.27 17.87 6.90
C VAL A 56 -3.24 17.22 5.98
N ARG A 57 -2.05 16.91 6.49
CA ARG A 57 -1.00 16.20 5.74
C ARG A 57 -1.39 14.78 5.37
N ALA A 58 -2.18 14.09 6.21
CA ALA A 58 -2.76 12.79 5.87
C ALA A 58 -3.74 12.89 4.68
N ALA A 59 -4.62 13.89 4.69
CA ALA A 59 -5.59 14.10 3.60
C ALA A 59 -4.89 14.47 2.28
N GLU A 60 -3.91 15.39 2.32
CA GLU A 60 -3.09 15.75 1.15
C GLU A 60 -2.33 14.55 0.60
N PHE A 61 -1.70 13.77 1.48
CA PHE A 61 -0.99 12.56 1.11
C PHE A 61 -1.92 11.53 0.43
N LYS A 62 -3.11 11.29 1.01
CA LYS A 62 -4.11 10.39 0.42
C LYS A 62 -4.52 10.82 -0.98
N VAL A 63 -4.84 12.10 -1.18
CA VAL A 63 -5.20 12.64 -2.50
C VAL A 63 -4.08 12.44 -3.53
N LEU A 64 -2.82 12.58 -3.09
CA LEU A 64 -1.67 12.36 -3.96
C LEU A 64 -1.54 10.89 -4.36
N VAL A 65 -1.55 9.96 -3.40
CA VAL A 65 -1.35 8.52 -3.68
C VAL A 65 -2.53 7.87 -4.40
N ASP A 66 -3.75 8.41 -4.23
CA ASP A 66 -4.94 7.96 -4.98
C ASP A 66 -4.91 8.36 -6.45
N ARG A 67 -4.04 9.30 -6.84
CA ARG A 67 -3.87 9.69 -8.23
C ARG A 67 -2.92 8.73 -8.93
N HIS A 68 -3.45 7.86 -9.79
CA HIS A 68 -2.64 6.95 -10.58
C HIS A 68 -1.49 7.66 -11.31
N GLY A 69 -0.27 7.11 -11.19
CA GLY A 69 0.94 7.64 -11.83
C GLY A 69 1.75 8.65 -11.02
N THR A 70 1.30 9.04 -9.82
CA THR A 70 2.07 9.94 -8.93
C THR A 70 3.08 9.20 -8.05
N GLY A 71 3.04 7.87 -8.02
CA GLY A 71 3.92 7.05 -7.19
C GLY A 71 3.22 6.47 -5.96
N ASN A 72 3.98 5.77 -5.13
CA ASN A 72 3.46 5.12 -3.91
C ASN A 72 4.59 4.92 -2.88
N ILE A 73 4.23 4.39 -1.71
CA ILE A 73 5.17 3.70 -0.82
C ILE A 73 5.65 2.42 -1.52
N THR A 74 6.95 2.20 -1.56
CA THR A 74 7.57 1.01 -2.12
C THR A 74 7.04 -0.24 -1.42
N GLU A 75 6.36 -1.09 -2.18
CA GLU A 75 5.76 -2.32 -1.67
C GLU A 75 6.82 -3.34 -1.25
N LEU A 76 6.51 -4.12 -0.22
CA LEU A 76 7.24 -5.36 0.02
C LEU A 76 6.84 -6.35 -1.06
N THR A 77 7.82 -7.04 -1.64
CA THR A 77 7.59 -8.02 -2.71
C THR A 77 8.17 -9.38 -2.33
N LYS A 78 7.55 -10.42 -2.88
CA LYS A 78 7.96 -11.82 -2.80
C LYS A 78 7.80 -12.43 -4.18
N ASP A 79 8.65 -13.40 -4.53
CA ASP A 79 8.59 -14.15 -5.79
C ASP A 79 8.68 -13.26 -7.06
N GLY A 80 9.33 -12.09 -6.96
CA GLY A 80 9.56 -11.18 -8.08
C GLY A 80 8.32 -10.46 -8.60
N ILE A 81 7.20 -10.49 -7.87
CA ILE A 81 5.95 -9.86 -8.28
C ILE A 81 6.11 -8.33 -8.22
N ARG A 82 5.54 -7.66 -9.22
CA ARG A 82 5.46 -6.21 -9.27
C ARG A 82 4.02 -5.77 -9.13
N PHE A 83 3.77 -4.86 -8.20
CA PHE A 83 2.47 -4.23 -8.02
C PHE A 83 2.21 -3.21 -9.12
N SER A 84 1.06 -3.34 -9.78
CA SER A 84 0.72 -2.53 -10.96
C SER A 84 0.01 -1.21 -10.63
N GLY A 85 -0.62 -1.12 -9.45
CA GLY A 85 -1.53 -0.04 -9.09
C GLY A 85 -2.98 -0.25 -9.54
N TYR A 86 -3.30 -1.30 -10.30
CA TYR A 86 -4.67 -1.52 -10.82
C TYR A 86 -5.63 -2.10 -9.78
N HIS A 87 -5.14 -2.92 -8.85
CA HIS A 87 -5.95 -3.47 -7.75
C HIS A 87 -5.56 -2.79 -6.44
N TYR A 88 -5.81 -1.49 -6.39
CA TYR A 88 -5.42 -0.58 -5.33
C TYR A 88 -6.64 -0.15 -4.51
N ASP A 89 -6.46 0.06 -3.21
CA ASP A 89 -7.40 0.82 -2.39
C ASP A 89 -6.66 1.60 -1.29
N SER A 90 -7.30 2.62 -0.73
CA SER A 90 -6.74 3.36 0.40
C SER A 90 -7.79 3.95 1.33
N LEU A 91 -7.42 4.05 2.62
CA LEU A 91 -8.25 4.63 3.68
C LEU A 91 -7.44 5.68 4.44
N ALA A 92 -8.05 6.81 4.78
CA ALA A 92 -7.50 7.71 5.79
C ALA A 92 -8.28 7.50 7.11
N ASP A 93 -7.56 7.18 8.17
CA ASP A 93 -8.06 7.08 9.54
C ASP A 93 -7.25 8.02 10.44
N GLY A 94 -7.83 9.17 10.77
CA GLY A 94 -7.16 10.26 11.48
C GLY A 94 -5.89 10.71 10.73
N THR A 95 -4.73 10.52 11.36
CA THR A 95 -3.42 10.88 10.79
C THR A 95 -2.78 9.76 9.98
N THR A 96 -3.37 8.57 9.95
CA THR A 96 -2.81 7.41 9.26
C THR A 96 -3.52 7.18 7.93
N VAL A 97 -2.73 7.05 6.86
CA VAL A 97 -3.22 6.60 5.57
C VAL A 97 -2.79 5.15 5.38
N VAL A 98 -3.77 4.28 5.17
CA VAL A 98 -3.59 2.87 4.81
C VAL A 98 -3.69 2.74 3.31
N ILE A 99 -2.68 2.16 2.70
CA ILE A 99 -2.59 1.94 1.25
C ILE A 99 -2.45 0.45 1.03
N ALA A 100 -3.28 -0.12 0.17
CA ALA A 100 -3.22 -1.53 -0.18
C ALA A 100 -3.17 -1.75 -1.68
N GLN A 101 -2.36 -2.71 -2.11
CA GLN A 101 -2.36 -3.22 -3.47
C GLN A 101 -2.39 -4.74 -3.47
N ALA A 102 -3.03 -5.32 -4.48
CA ALA A 102 -3.09 -6.76 -4.67
C ALA A 102 -2.62 -7.18 -6.07
N GLU A 103 -1.87 -8.27 -6.14
CA GLU A 103 -1.50 -8.92 -7.39
C GLU A 103 -1.61 -10.43 -7.29
N GLN A 104 -1.72 -11.10 -8.43
CA GLN A 104 -1.71 -12.56 -8.47
C GLN A 104 -0.34 -13.11 -8.06
N ALA A 105 -0.34 -14.15 -7.23
CA ALA A 105 0.85 -14.98 -7.09
C ALA A 105 1.11 -15.79 -8.38
N PRO A 106 2.38 -16.15 -8.68
CA PRO A 106 2.71 -17.00 -9.82
C PRO A 106 1.85 -18.27 -9.87
N GLY A 107 1.25 -18.54 -11.03
CA GLY A 107 0.37 -19.70 -11.25
C GLY A 107 -1.06 -19.55 -10.72
N SER A 108 -1.43 -18.41 -10.13
CA SER A 108 -2.80 -18.14 -9.69
C SER A 108 -3.71 -17.71 -10.84
N THR A 109 -5.00 -18.02 -10.74
CA THR A 109 -6.04 -17.63 -11.71
C THR A 109 -7.13 -16.73 -11.11
N LEU A 110 -6.81 -15.96 -10.07
CA LEU A 110 -7.79 -15.05 -9.42
C LEU A 110 -8.32 -13.99 -10.38
N SER A 111 -9.61 -13.67 -10.34
CA SER A 111 -10.13 -12.57 -11.17
C SER A 111 -9.66 -11.20 -10.68
N THR A 112 -9.65 -10.20 -11.56
CA THR A 112 -9.34 -8.80 -11.21
C THR A 112 -10.25 -8.27 -10.10
N ASN A 113 -11.54 -8.66 -10.11
CA ASN A 113 -12.49 -8.32 -9.05
C ASN A 113 -12.09 -8.91 -7.70
N ARG A 114 -11.54 -10.13 -7.65
CA ARG A 114 -11.05 -10.74 -6.41
C ARG A 114 -9.78 -10.06 -5.91
N LEU A 115 -8.88 -9.67 -6.81
CA LEU A 115 -7.69 -8.87 -6.45
C LEU A 115 -8.09 -7.51 -5.88
N LYS A 116 -9.02 -6.80 -6.54
CA LYS A 116 -9.55 -5.52 -6.04
C LYS A 116 -10.23 -5.72 -4.67
N ALA A 117 -11.04 -6.75 -4.50
CA ALA A 117 -11.67 -7.04 -3.21
C ALA A 117 -10.63 -7.28 -2.10
N ALA A 118 -9.57 -8.02 -2.39
CA ALA A 118 -8.49 -8.25 -1.42
C ALA A 118 -7.81 -6.94 -0.98
N ALA A 119 -7.55 -6.01 -1.92
CA ALA A 119 -7.03 -4.68 -1.58
C ALA A 119 -8.05 -3.82 -0.79
N THR A 120 -9.34 -3.93 -1.08
CA THR A 120 -10.39 -3.21 -0.32
C THR A 120 -10.57 -3.77 1.09
N GLU A 121 -10.43 -5.08 1.30
CA GLU A 121 -10.47 -5.69 2.63
C GLU A 121 -9.24 -5.28 3.45
N ALA A 122 -8.08 -5.20 2.79
CA ALA A 122 -6.79 -4.87 3.37
C ALA A 122 -6.72 -3.52 4.10
N ILE A 123 -7.40 -2.49 3.58
CA ILE A 123 -7.31 -1.14 4.16
C ILE A 123 -7.99 -1.01 5.52
N THR A 124 -8.77 -2.01 5.92
CA THR A 124 -9.40 -2.09 7.25
C THR A 124 -8.52 -2.79 8.28
N LEU A 125 -7.38 -3.35 7.86
CA LEU A 125 -6.45 -3.99 8.77
C LEU A 125 -5.74 -2.94 9.63
N THR A 126 -5.62 -3.25 10.91
CA THR A 126 -4.75 -2.52 11.82
C THR A 126 -3.31 -2.97 11.65
N PRO A 127 -2.32 -2.06 11.72
CA PRO A 127 -0.92 -2.45 11.75
C PRO A 127 -0.64 -3.32 12.98
#